data_AF-A0A3L7PRL0-F1
#
_entry.id   AF-A0A3L7PRL0-F1
#
_cell.length_a   1.000
_cell.length_b   1.000
_cell.length_c   1.000
_cell.angle_alpha   90.00
_cell.angle_beta   90.00
_cell.angle_gamma   90.00
#
_symmetry.space_group_name_H-M   'P 1'
#
loop_
_entity.id
_entity.type
_entity.pdbx_description
1 polymer ?
#
loop_
_entity_poly.entity_id
_entity_poly.type
_entity_poly.pdbx_seq_one_letter_code
_entity_poly.pdbx_strand_id
1 'polypeptide(L)'
;MAAISGRDSREIAVDSSWLPVAATLSTLPGKHTEQEIHPMRTTSTRYRTLRARRAFTILELLIVIGILLALGGIVLYNLSGQSDKAYEGTQTVQMQAIKKAIMMFKNDVKRLPTQEEGVVVLWDKSALDDDAAGRWSGPYLESAVPKDMWGHEWVYVFPAEGVAVGFDIVSVGPDGQEGTEDDISLAKGKGNADADFGDFGSGSSSSGSSSGGGTAKPR
;
A
#
# COMPACT_ATOMS: atom_id res chain seq x y z
N MET A 1 40.03 31.93 26.17
CA MET A 1 39.34 33.22 26.38
C MET A 1 37.88 32.99 26.02
N ALA A 2 37.02 32.80 27.03
CA ALA A 2 36.03 33.80 27.52
C ALA A 2 34.82 33.89 26.57
N ALA A 3 33.55 33.97 26.97
CA ALA A 3 32.80 33.93 28.23
C ALA A 3 31.31 33.79 27.79
N ILE A 4 30.48 33.00 28.48
CA ILE A 4 29.35 33.43 29.35
C ILE A 4 28.24 34.27 28.66
N SER A 5 27.00 33.85 28.91
CA SER A 5 25.72 34.61 28.94
C SER A 5 24.73 34.14 27.86
N GLY A 6 23.47 33.81 28.14
CA GLY A 6 22.65 34.18 29.28
C GLY A 6 21.43 33.26 29.47
N ARG A 7 20.88 33.44 30.66
CA ARG A 7 19.78 32.75 31.35
C ARG A 7 18.48 33.53 31.11
N ASP A 8 17.36 32.84 30.95
CA ASP A 8 15.99 33.30 31.28
C ASP A 8 15.09 32.04 31.32
N SER A 9 14.54 31.52 32.42
CA SER A 9 13.76 32.06 33.56
C SER A 9 12.37 32.58 33.19
N ARG A 10 11.37 31.68 33.12
CA ARG A 10 9.94 31.87 33.49
C ARG A 10 9.32 30.47 33.73
N GLU A 11 9.34 29.90 34.94
CA GLU A 11 8.41 30.12 36.06
C GLU A 11 6.92 30.12 35.64
N ILE A 12 6.23 28.98 35.82
CA ILE A 12 4.77 28.88 35.80
C ILE A 12 4.35 28.61 37.25
N ALA A 13 3.82 29.66 37.86
CA ALA A 13 3.33 29.70 39.23
C ALA A 13 2.05 28.88 39.37
N VAL A 14 1.99 28.13 40.47
CA VAL A 14 0.83 27.43 41.01
C VAL A 14 0.01 28.47 41.79
N ASP A 15 -1.25 28.71 41.39
CA ASP A 15 -2.18 29.50 42.19
C ASP A 15 -2.97 28.58 43.12
N SER A 16 -2.81 28.82 44.42
CA SER A 16 -3.46 28.10 45.50
C SER A 16 -3.74 29.06 46.65
N SER A 17 -4.66 30.01 46.49
CA SER A 17 -5.18 30.77 47.64
C SER A 17 -6.40 31.64 47.34
N TRP A 18 -7.63 31.11 47.45
CA TRP A 18 -8.80 31.94 47.78
C TRP A 18 -9.74 31.19 48.76
N LEU A 19 -9.45 31.37 50.05
CA LEU A 19 -10.43 31.42 51.16
C LEU A 19 -10.59 32.93 51.51
N PRO A 20 -11.31 33.39 52.57
CA PRO A 20 -12.37 32.82 53.42
C PRO A 20 -13.56 33.82 53.67
N VAL A 21 -14.37 33.52 54.69
CA VAL A 21 -15.07 34.45 55.63
C VAL A 21 -16.55 34.75 55.36
N ALA A 22 -17.43 34.26 56.23
CA ALA A 22 -18.16 35.12 57.19
C ALA A 22 -19.15 34.28 58.02
N ALA A 23 -19.05 34.46 59.33
CA ALA A 23 -19.95 33.92 60.33
C ALA A 23 -21.07 34.92 60.67
N THR A 24 -22.10 34.39 61.35
CA THR A 24 -23.11 35.10 62.18
C THR A 24 -24.23 35.82 61.40
N LEU A 25 -25.51 35.93 61.84
CA LEU A 25 -26.15 35.81 63.15
C LEU A 25 -27.69 35.67 62.97
N SER A 26 -28.36 35.13 63.99
CA SER A 26 -29.74 35.42 64.47
C SER A 26 -30.97 35.25 63.54
N THR A 27 -31.91 34.37 63.94
CA THR A 27 -33.22 34.74 64.55
C THR A 27 -34.20 33.55 64.56
N LEU A 28 -34.62 33.15 65.77
CA LEU A 28 -35.86 32.41 66.08
C LEU A 28 -36.90 33.46 66.55
N PRO A 29 -38.22 33.30 66.34
CA PRO A 29 -39.00 32.34 67.13
C PRO A 29 -40.27 31.76 66.46
N GLY A 30 -40.75 30.62 66.98
CA GLY A 30 -42.06 30.07 66.62
C GLY A 30 -42.34 28.77 67.34
N LYS A 31 -42.90 28.87 68.55
CA LYS A 31 -43.36 27.75 69.37
C LYS A 31 -44.61 27.15 68.75
N HIS A 32 -44.59 25.87 68.44
CA HIS A 32 -45.77 25.03 68.61
C HIS A 32 -45.39 23.79 69.39
N THR A 33 -45.86 23.83 70.64
CA THR A 33 -46.14 22.69 71.49
C THR A 33 -46.98 21.67 70.76
N GLU A 34 -46.42 20.49 70.52
CA GLU A 34 -47.19 19.26 70.63
C GLU A 34 -46.31 18.20 71.26
N GLN A 35 -46.71 17.85 72.49
CA GLN A 35 -46.18 16.74 73.24
C GLN A 35 -46.85 15.48 72.70
N GLU A 36 -46.06 14.53 72.21
CA GLU A 36 -46.48 13.13 72.18
C GLU A 36 -45.30 12.21 72.55
N ILE A 37 -45.26 11.89 73.85
CA ILE A 37 -45.07 10.57 74.46
C ILE A 37 -43.95 9.64 73.89
N HIS A 38 -42.96 9.43 74.76
CA HIS A 38 -41.85 8.45 74.82
C HIS A 38 -42.24 6.96 74.58
N PRO A 39 -41.31 5.98 74.64
CA PRO A 39 -39.97 5.86 74.04
C PRO A 39 -39.75 4.47 73.41
N MET A 40 -39.06 4.36 72.26
CA MET A 40 -38.37 3.11 71.92
C MET A 40 -37.09 3.40 71.15
N ARG A 41 -35.96 3.39 71.88
CA ARG A 41 -34.64 3.20 71.26
C ARG A 41 -34.58 1.78 70.74
N THR A 42 -34.98 1.58 69.48
CA THR A 42 -34.62 0.37 68.75
C THR A 42 -33.18 0.59 68.27
N THR A 43 -32.23 -0.14 68.84
CA THR A 43 -30.90 -0.27 68.23
C THR A 43 -31.10 -1.11 66.97
N SER A 44 -31.39 -0.44 65.86
CA SER A 44 -31.36 -1.07 64.54
C SER A 44 -29.91 -1.43 64.23
N THR A 45 -29.56 -2.69 64.44
CA THR A 45 -28.33 -3.26 63.94
C THR A 45 -28.35 -3.10 62.42
N ARG A 46 -27.63 -2.11 61.91
CA ARG A 46 -27.45 -1.92 60.46
C ARG A 46 -26.75 -3.17 59.94
N TYR A 47 -27.48 -4.04 59.24
CA TYR A 47 -26.88 -5.10 58.44
C TYR A 47 -26.02 -4.43 57.36
N ARG A 48 -24.72 -4.30 57.63
CA ARG A 48 -23.73 -3.89 56.64
C ARG A 48 -23.75 -4.94 55.54
N THR A 49 -24.41 -4.64 54.43
CA THR A 49 -24.38 -5.47 53.24
C THR A 49 -22.92 -5.50 52.76
N LEU A 50 -22.22 -6.57 53.10
CA LEU A 50 -20.94 -6.89 52.48
C LEU A 50 -21.25 -7.10 51.00
N ARG A 51 -20.89 -6.12 50.16
CA ARG A 51 -20.91 -6.32 48.71
C ARG A 51 -20.12 -7.58 48.44
N ALA A 52 -20.81 -8.64 48.03
CA ALA A 52 -20.18 -9.88 47.64
C ALA A 52 -19.23 -9.54 46.50
N ARG A 53 -17.92 -9.68 46.74
CA ARG A 53 -16.94 -9.65 45.66
C ARG A 53 -17.25 -10.88 44.81
N ARG A 54 -17.81 -10.66 43.62
CA ARG A 54 -18.05 -11.72 42.64
C ARG A 54 -16.70 -12.38 42.36
N ALA A 55 -16.55 -13.63 42.77
CA ALA A 55 -15.45 -14.46 42.31
C ALA A 55 -15.73 -14.83 40.84
N PHE A 56 -14.70 -14.81 40.00
CA PHE A 56 -14.81 -15.16 38.59
C PHE A 56 -15.36 -16.57 38.44
N THR A 57 -16.33 -16.74 37.53
CA THR A 57 -16.88 -18.07 37.22
C THR A 57 -15.98 -18.75 36.19
N ILE A 58 -15.82 -20.08 36.28
CA ILE A 58 -15.04 -20.86 35.30
C ILE A 58 -15.62 -20.69 33.89
N LEU A 59 -16.95 -20.58 33.81
CA LEU A 59 -17.68 -20.37 32.56
C LEU A 59 -17.30 -19.05 31.86
N GLU A 60 -17.01 -17.99 32.62
CA GLU A 60 -16.59 -16.70 32.07
C GLU A 60 -15.22 -16.80 31.39
N LEU A 61 -14.26 -17.49 32.01
CA LEU A 61 -12.96 -17.75 31.38
C LEU A 61 -13.07 -18.68 30.17
N LEU A 62 -13.95 -19.69 30.24
CA LEU A 62 -14.18 -20.64 29.15
C LEU A 62 -14.71 -19.93 27.90
N ILE A 63 -15.72 -19.06 28.05
CA ILE A 63 -16.26 -18.28 26.93
C ILE A 63 -15.21 -17.35 26.35
N VAL A 64 -14.41 -16.66 27.18
CA VAL A 64 -13.36 -15.76 26.70
C VAL A 64 -12.32 -16.50 25.87
N ILE A 65 -11.78 -17.62 26.36
CA ILE A 65 -10.81 -18.42 25.61
C ILE A 65 -11.44 -19.01 24.35
N GLY A 66 -12.72 -19.43 24.42
CA GLY A 66 -13.46 -19.91 23.26
C GLY A 66 -13.58 -18.87 22.15
N ILE A 67 -13.91 -17.62 22.50
CA ILE A 67 -13.99 -16.51 21.53
C ILE A 67 -12.61 -16.17 20.99
N LEU A 68 -11.56 -16.18 21.82
CA LEU A 68 -10.18 -15.94 21.37
C LEU A 68 -9.70 -17.00 20.38
N LEU A 69 -10.00 -18.28 20.60
CA LEU A 69 -9.68 -19.37 19.67
C LEU A 69 -10.48 -19.25 18.36
N ALA A 70 -11.76 -18.89 18.45
CA ALA A 70 -12.61 -18.69 17.28
C ALA A 70 -12.14 -17.52 16.40
N LEU A 71 -11.81 -16.38 17.01
CA LEU A 71 -11.28 -15.22 16.29
C LEU A 71 -9.84 -15.47 15.82
N GLY A 72 -9.02 -16.13 16.63
CA GLY A 72 -7.64 -16.48 16.29
C GLY A 72 -7.53 -17.32 15.02
N GLY A 73 -8.52 -18.17 14.72
CA GLY A 73 -8.58 -18.94 13.48
C GLY A 73 -8.88 -18.10 12.22
N ILE A 74 -9.53 -16.94 12.34
CA ILE A 74 -10.01 -16.14 11.19
C ILE A 74 -8.96 -15.12 10.72
N VAL A 75 -8.06 -14.68 11.60
CA VAL A 75 -7.13 -13.56 11.34
C VAL A 75 -6.10 -13.85 10.23
N LEU A 76 -5.94 -15.10 9.79
CA LEU A 76 -4.94 -15.48 8.78
C LEU A 76 -5.39 -15.30 7.31
N TYR A 77 -6.69 -15.15 7.03
CA TYR A 77 -7.18 -15.33 5.66
C TYR A 77 -6.98 -14.12 4.72
N ASN A 78 -6.65 -12.93 5.23
CA ASN A 78 -6.79 -11.67 4.47
C ASN A 78 -5.49 -11.02 3.98
N LEU A 79 -4.40 -11.79 3.76
CA LEU A 79 -3.09 -11.21 3.41
C LEU A 79 -2.64 -11.42 1.95
N SER A 80 -3.31 -12.26 1.16
CA SER A 80 -2.66 -12.82 -0.05
C SER A 80 -3.17 -12.34 -1.42
N GLY A 81 -4.24 -11.53 -1.51
CA GLY A 81 -4.95 -11.37 -2.80
C GLY A 81 -5.01 -9.97 -3.43
N GLN A 82 -4.77 -8.89 -2.67
CA GLN A 82 -4.84 -7.52 -3.22
C GLN A 82 -3.48 -6.99 -3.69
N SER A 83 -2.39 -7.63 -3.26
CA SER A 83 -1.02 -7.29 -3.63
C SER A 83 -0.73 -7.56 -5.10
N ASP A 84 -1.27 -8.65 -5.64
CA ASP A 84 -0.80 -9.21 -6.91
C ASP A 84 -1.16 -8.33 -8.11
N LYS A 85 -2.36 -7.74 -8.12
CA LYS A 85 -2.77 -6.77 -9.15
C LYS A 85 -1.93 -5.49 -9.10
N ALA A 86 -1.55 -5.04 -7.91
CA ALA A 86 -0.68 -3.87 -7.77
C ALA A 86 0.76 -4.20 -8.20
N TYR A 87 1.18 -5.44 -8.02
CA TYR A 87 2.45 -5.95 -8.51
C TYR A 87 2.50 -6.00 -10.03
N GLU A 88 1.46 -6.52 -10.69
CA GLU A 88 1.38 -6.52 -12.16
C GLU A 88 1.57 -5.10 -12.74
N GLY A 89 0.83 -4.11 -12.23
CA GLY A 89 0.96 -2.72 -12.68
C GLY A 89 2.37 -2.17 -12.50
N THR A 90 2.99 -2.40 -11.34
CA THR A 90 4.36 -1.93 -11.07
C THR A 90 5.38 -2.62 -11.98
N GLN A 91 5.20 -3.92 -12.23
CA GLN A 91 6.07 -4.68 -13.13
C GLN A 91 5.98 -4.18 -14.56
N THR A 92 4.78 -3.93 -15.08
CA THR A 92 4.64 -3.41 -16.44
C THR A 92 5.42 -2.11 -16.63
N VAL A 93 5.41 -1.20 -15.64
CA VAL A 93 6.21 0.03 -15.68
C VAL A 93 7.71 -0.26 -15.71
N GLN A 94 8.19 -1.19 -14.88
CA GLN A 94 9.59 -1.60 -14.89
C GLN A 94 9.99 -2.23 -16.22
N MET A 95 9.17 -3.11 -16.79
CA MET A 95 9.40 -3.73 -18.10
C MET A 95 9.49 -2.69 -19.21
N GLN A 96 8.63 -1.65 -19.19
CA GLN A 96 8.73 -0.56 -20.16
C GLN A 96 10.03 0.25 -20.00
N ALA A 97 10.52 0.43 -18.78
CA ALA A 97 11.81 1.08 -18.54
C ALA A 97 12.97 0.27 -19.11
N ILE A 98 12.99 -1.05 -18.86
CA ILE A 98 14.01 -1.96 -19.42
C ILE A 98 13.93 -1.97 -20.96
N LYS A 99 12.72 -2.08 -21.54
CA LYS A 99 12.50 -1.98 -22.98
C LYS A 99 13.07 -0.70 -23.56
N LYS A 100 12.82 0.44 -22.92
CA LYS A 100 13.33 1.74 -23.37
C LYS A 100 14.87 1.76 -23.36
N ALA A 101 15.49 1.22 -22.31
CA ALA A 101 16.93 1.10 -22.21
C ALA A 101 17.52 0.20 -23.33
N ILE A 102 16.90 -0.95 -23.62
CA ILE A 102 17.30 -1.83 -24.73
C ILE A 102 17.17 -1.11 -26.08
N MET A 103 16.13 -0.30 -26.27
CA MET A 103 15.96 0.46 -27.51
C MET A 103 17.01 1.57 -27.66
N MET A 104 17.46 2.17 -26.56
CA MET A 104 18.60 3.11 -26.57
C MET A 104 19.91 2.38 -26.90
N PHE A 105 20.18 1.23 -26.27
CA PHE A 105 21.30 0.37 -26.61
C PHE A 105 21.31 0.02 -28.12
N LYS A 106 20.16 -0.36 -28.66
CA LYS A 106 20.00 -0.65 -30.09
C LYS A 106 20.30 0.57 -30.96
N ASN A 107 19.93 1.78 -30.51
CA ASN A 107 20.23 2.99 -31.26
C ASN A 107 21.73 3.26 -31.35
N ASP A 108 22.49 2.95 -30.30
CA ASP A 108 23.90 3.33 -30.22
C ASP A 108 24.80 2.24 -30.81
N VAL A 109 24.58 0.98 -30.40
CA VAL A 109 25.37 -0.18 -30.86
C VAL A 109 24.89 -0.68 -32.23
N LYS A 110 23.68 -0.28 -32.67
CA LYS A 110 22.99 -0.72 -33.91
C LYS A 110 22.59 -2.20 -33.91
N ARG A 111 22.67 -2.89 -32.76
CA ARG A 111 22.18 -4.26 -32.55
C ARG A 111 21.43 -4.37 -31.23
N LEU A 112 20.60 -5.41 -31.08
CA LEU A 112 20.03 -5.78 -29.79
C LEU A 112 21.07 -6.56 -28.96
N PRO A 113 20.94 -6.57 -27.62
CA PRO A 113 21.71 -7.47 -26.78
C PRO A 113 21.50 -8.93 -27.19
N THR A 114 22.54 -9.76 -27.07
CA THR A 114 22.40 -11.20 -27.25
C THR A 114 21.77 -11.85 -26.01
N GLN A 115 21.34 -13.11 -26.11
CA GLN A 115 20.80 -13.83 -24.96
C GLN A 115 21.83 -14.04 -23.85
N GLU A 116 23.12 -14.21 -24.21
CA GLU A 116 24.21 -14.38 -23.25
C GLU A 116 24.56 -13.06 -22.53
N GLU A 117 24.45 -11.93 -23.24
CA GLU A 117 24.63 -10.59 -22.69
C GLU A 117 23.47 -10.18 -21.77
N GLY A 118 22.25 -10.54 -22.17
CA GLY A 118 21.02 -10.30 -21.42
C GLY A 118 20.75 -8.81 -21.16
N VAL A 119 20.07 -8.54 -20.04
CA VAL A 119 19.79 -7.16 -19.59
C VAL A 119 20.99 -6.50 -18.92
N VAL A 120 22.05 -7.24 -18.60
CA VAL A 120 23.21 -6.74 -17.84
C VAL A 120 23.96 -5.65 -18.59
N VAL A 121 24.02 -5.74 -19.92
CA VAL A 121 24.67 -4.74 -20.79
C VAL A 121 24.06 -3.34 -20.73
N LEU A 122 22.87 -3.21 -20.12
CA LEU A 122 22.21 -1.93 -19.95
C LEU A 122 22.87 -1.05 -18.88
N TRP A 123 23.55 -1.65 -17.90
CA TRP A 123 24.27 -0.92 -16.85
C TRP A 123 25.75 -1.29 -16.75
N ASP A 124 26.15 -2.48 -17.23
CA ASP A 124 27.53 -2.94 -17.20
C ASP A 124 28.04 -3.25 -18.61
N LYS A 125 29.06 -2.50 -19.06
CA LYS A 125 29.67 -2.71 -20.36
C LYS A 125 30.57 -3.95 -20.44
N SER A 126 30.93 -4.58 -19.32
CA SER A 126 31.93 -5.66 -19.31
C SER A 126 31.47 -6.93 -20.03
N ALA A 127 30.16 -7.10 -20.21
CA ALA A 127 29.57 -8.22 -20.94
C ALA A 127 29.60 -8.01 -22.48
N LEU A 128 30.02 -6.84 -22.97
CA LEU A 128 30.10 -6.53 -24.40
C LEU A 128 31.46 -6.90 -24.98
N ASP A 129 31.45 -7.24 -26.26
CA ASP A 129 32.64 -7.33 -27.10
C ASP A 129 33.30 -5.95 -27.31
N ASP A 130 34.61 -5.93 -27.59
CA ASP A 130 35.39 -4.69 -27.72
C ASP A 130 34.78 -3.71 -28.74
N ASP A 131 34.23 -4.22 -29.84
CA ASP A 131 33.59 -3.42 -30.89
C ASP A 131 32.28 -2.78 -30.40
N ALA A 132 31.43 -3.52 -29.69
CA ALA A 132 30.20 -2.98 -29.12
C ALA A 132 30.46 -2.07 -27.92
N ALA A 133 31.45 -2.40 -27.08
CA ALA A 133 31.87 -1.59 -25.96
C ALA A 133 32.37 -0.19 -26.40
N GLY A 134 33.00 -0.10 -27.59
CA GLY A 134 33.41 1.18 -28.19
C GLY A 134 32.25 2.05 -28.69
N ARG A 135 31.09 1.46 -29.00
CA ARG A 135 29.87 2.16 -29.45
C ARG A 135 28.88 2.44 -28.33
N TRP A 136 29.10 1.85 -27.16
CA TRP A 136 28.23 1.98 -26.01
C TRP A 136 28.33 3.38 -25.41
N SER A 137 27.19 4.09 -25.35
CA SER A 137 27.10 5.45 -24.79
C SER A 137 26.45 5.47 -23.40
N GLY A 138 26.31 4.29 -22.77
CA GLY A 138 25.60 4.10 -21.50
C GLY A 138 26.35 4.59 -20.25
N PRO A 139 25.82 4.29 -19.05
CA PRO A 139 24.77 3.31 -18.77
C PRO A 139 23.36 3.79 -19.10
N TYR A 140 22.53 2.88 -19.65
CA TYR A 140 21.14 3.16 -20.04
C TYR A 140 20.15 3.02 -18.88
N LEU A 141 20.61 2.40 -17.78
CA LEU A 141 19.95 2.34 -16.48
C LEU A 141 20.90 2.84 -15.41
N GLU A 142 20.40 3.64 -14.48
CA GLU A 142 21.21 4.24 -13.40
C GLU A 142 21.83 3.19 -12.47
N SER A 143 21.23 2.00 -12.39
CA SER A 143 21.63 0.91 -11.52
C SER A 143 21.18 -0.42 -12.10
N ALA A 144 21.68 -1.51 -11.51
CA ALA A 144 21.21 -2.85 -11.84
C ALA A 144 19.68 -2.92 -11.76
N VAL A 145 19.09 -3.61 -12.72
CA VAL A 145 17.63 -3.79 -12.78
C VAL A 145 17.17 -4.45 -11.48
N PRO A 146 16.21 -3.86 -10.74
CA PRO A 146 15.62 -4.50 -9.58
C PRO A 146 14.98 -5.83 -9.97
N LYS A 147 15.02 -6.79 -9.05
CA LYS A 147 14.25 -8.03 -9.19
C LYS A 147 12.76 -7.71 -9.33
N ASP A 148 12.01 -8.66 -9.90
CA ASP A 148 10.57 -8.52 -10.00
C ASP A 148 9.90 -8.46 -8.61
N MET A 149 8.58 -8.28 -8.56
CA MET A 149 7.86 -8.11 -7.29
C MET A 149 7.82 -9.38 -6.43
N TRP A 150 8.18 -10.53 -7.02
CA TRP A 150 8.28 -11.82 -6.34
C TRP A 150 9.73 -12.21 -6.00
N GLY A 151 10.71 -11.37 -6.38
CA GLY A 151 12.12 -11.56 -6.05
C GLY A 151 12.90 -12.39 -7.07
N HIS A 152 12.35 -12.62 -8.25
CA HIS A 152 12.98 -13.32 -9.35
C HIS A 152 13.69 -12.36 -10.31
N GLU A 153 14.66 -12.88 -11.07
CA GLU A 153 15.38 -12.13 -12.08
C GLU A 153 14.57 -12.05 -13.38
N TRP A 154 14.82 -11.02 -14.18
CA TRP A 154 14.13 -10.85 -15.47
C TRP A 154 14.67 -11.81 -16.51
N VAL A 155 13.78 -12.53 -17.18
CA VAL A 155 14.13 -13.42 -18.27
C VAL A 155 14.13 -12.63 -19.57
N TYR A 156 15.29 -12.57 -20.22
CA TYR A 156 15.44 -11.94 -21.53
C TYR A 156 15.40 -12.99 -22.64
N VAL A 157 14.47 -12.83 -23.57
CA VAL A 157 14.28 -13.76 -24.69
C VAL A 157 14.61 -13.06 -26.01
N PHE A 158 15.66 -13.53 -26.69
CA PHE A 158 16.06 -13.04 -28.01
C PHE A 158 16.66 -14.17 -28.86
N PRO A 159 16.20 -14.36 -30.12
CA PRO A 159 15.08 -13.69 -30.77
C PRO A 159 13.73 -14.18 -30.23
N ALA A 160 12.78 -13.26 -30.00
CA ALA A 160 11.43 -13.63 -29.59
C ALA A 160 10.53 -13.84 -30.83
N GLU A 161 9.96 -15.04 -30.96
CA GLU A 161 9.01 -15.36 -32.03
C GLU A 161 7.66 -14.65 -31.81
N GLY A 162 7.07 -14.10 -32.88
CA GLY A 162 5.76 -13.44 -32.82
C GLY A 162 5.73 -12.06 -32.15
N VAL A 163 6.88 -11.51 -31.73
CA VAL A 163 6.97 -10.21 -31.08
C VAL A 163 7.48 -9.13 -32.03
N ALA A 164 6.71 -8.05 -32.21
CA ALA A 164 7.04 -6.97 -33.16
C ALA A 164 8.37 -6.25 -32.88
N VAL A 165 8.83 -6.23 -31.63
CA VAL A 165 10.10 -5.61 -31.23
C VAL A 165 11.31 -6.56 -31.37
N GLY A 166 11.08 -7.86 -31.64
CA GLY A 166 12.12 -8.87 -31.87
C GLY A 166 12.75 -9.48 -30.61
N PHE A 167 12.39 -8.99 -29.42
CA PHE A 167 12.79 -9.53 -28.12
C PHE A 167 11.60 -9.50 -27.16
N ASP A 168 11.64 -10.32 -26.11
CA ASP A 168 10.68 -10.27 -25.01
C ASP A 168 11.40 -10.18 -23.66
N ILE A 169 10.70 -9.63 -22.68
CA ILE A 169 11.13 -9.59 -21.27
C ILE A 169 10.00 -10.25 -20.49
N VAL A 170 10.34 -11.26 -19.70
CA VAL A 170 9.38 -12.06 -18.92
C VAL A 170 9.73 -11.98 -17.44
N SER A 171 8.71 -11.81 -16.60
CA SER A 171 8.77 -12.15 -15.17
C SER A 171 8.08 -13.50 -14.98
N VAL A 172 8.74 -14.38 -14.22
CA VAL A 172 8.30 -15.74 -13.88
C VAL A 172 7.17 -15.79 -12.86
N GLY A 173 6.62 -14.63 -12.46
CA GLY A 173 5.48 -14.63 -11.58
C GLY A 173 5.76 -15.07 -10.14
N PRO A 174 4.69 -15.30 -9.35
CA PRO A 174 4.75 -15.80 -7.98
C PRO A 174 5.20 -17.25 -7.86
N ASP A 175 5.02 -18.08 -8.89
CA ASP A 175 5.37 -19.51 -8.82
C ASP A 175 6.86 -19.79 -9.08
N GLY A 176 7.57 -18.82 -9.68
CA GLY A 176 8.99 -18.88 -9.98
C GLY A 176 9.36 -19.87 -11.08
N GLN A 177 8.39 -20.31 -11.89
CA GLN A 177 8.60 -21.27 -12.97
C GLN A 177 8.39 -20.61 -14.33
N GLU A 178 9.36 -20.75 -15.22
CA GLU A 178 9.23 -20.24 -16.59
C GLU A 178 8.21 -21.07 -17.40
N GLY A 179 7.41 -20.40 -18.22
CA GLY A 179 6.48 -21.01 -19.18
C GLY A 179 5.11 -21.33 -18.61
N THR A 180 4.77 -20.78 -17.45
CA THR A 180 3.48 -20.97 -16.77
C THR A 180 2.49 -19.85 -17.15
N GLU A 181 1.23 -19.99 -16.72
CA GLU A 181 0.18 -19.05 -17.12
C GLU A 181 0.32 -17.68 -16.43
N ASP A 182 0.95 -17.66 -15.25
CA ASP A 182 1.23 -16.48 -14.42
C ASP A 182 2.44 -15.67 -14.89
N ASP A 183 3.18 -16.15 -15.90
CA ASP A 183 4.22 -15.38 -16.57
C ASP A 183 3.67 -14.06 -17.14
N ILE A 184 4.34 -12.98 -16.77
CA ILE A 184 4.06 -11.64 -17.25
C ILE A 184 5.11 -11.28 -18.28
N SER A 185 4.72 -11.26 -19.56
CA SER A 185 5.61 -10.87 -20.65
C SER A 185 5.27 -9.50 -21.23
N LEU A 186 6.31 -8.78 -21.68
CA LEU A 186 6.18 -7.45 -22.27
C LEU A 186 5.35 -7.52 -23.56
N ALA A 187 5.48 -8.61 -24.33
CA ALA A 187 4.68 -8.86 -25.52
C ALA A 187 3.20 -9.14 -25.19
N LYS A 188 2.93 -9.97 -24.17
CA LYS A 188 1.58 -10.34 -23.70
C LYS A 188 0.82 -9.14 -23.12
N GLY A 189 1.53 -8.23 -22.44
CA GLY A 189 0.97 -7.02 -21.84
C GLY A 189 0.34 -6.02 -22.84
N LYS A 190 0.59 -6.15 -24.15
CA LYS A 190 -0.04 -5.29 -25.17
C LYS A 190 -1.50 -5.68 -25.50
N GLY A 191 -2.02 -6.78 -24.93
CA GLY A 191 -3.41 -7.21 -25.15
C GLY A 191 -4.46 -6.50 -24.27
N ASN A 192 -4.06 -5.87 -23.15
CA ASN A 192 -5.01 -5.35 -22.15
C ASN A 192 -4.92 -3.82 -21.92
N ALA A 193 -3.96 -3.12 -22.54
CA ALA A 193 -3.81 -1.66 -22.37
C ALA A 193 -4.74 -0.83 -23.29
N ASP A 194 -5.33 -1.46 -24.32
CA ASP A 194 -6.21 -0.79 -25.29
C ASP A 194 -7.70 -0.85 -24.90
N ALA A 195 -8.04 -1.35 -23.70
CA ALA A 195 -9.43 -1.65 -23.32
C ALA A 195 -10.06 -0.73 -22.25
N ASP A 196 -9.38 0.28 -21.70
CA ASP A 196 -9.95 1.08 -20.58
C ASP A 196 -9.64 2.58 -20.58
N PHE A 197 -9.17 3.18 -21.69
CA PHE A 197 -9.17 4.64 -21.80
C PHE A 197 -10.39 5.11 -22.59
N GLY A 198 -11.40 5.58 -21.84
CA GLY A 198 -12.70 5.99 -22.35
C GLY A 198 -12.64 6.85 -23.62
N ASP A 199 -13.41 6.39 -24.60
CA ASP A 199 -13.91 7.15 -25.74
C ASP A 199 -14.63 8.42 -25.26
N PHE A 200 -13.90 9.55 -25.16
CA PHE A 200 -14.53 10.87 -25.16
C PHE A 200 -14.74 11.24 -26.62
N GLY A 201 -15.94 10.88 -27.12
CA GLY A 201 -16.31 11.02 -28.51
C GLY A 201 -15.98 12.38 -29.11
N SER A 202 -15.09 12.37 -30.09
CA SER A 202 -15.07 13.37 -31.15
C SER A 202 -15.77 12.76 -32.36
N GLY A 203 -17.08 12.98 -32.48
CA GLY A 203 -17.83 12.65 -33.68
C GLY A 203 -17.37 13.55 -34.84
N SER A 204 -16.56 13.01 -35.75
CA SER A 204 -16.31 13.61 -37.05
C SER A 204 -17.20 12.95 -38.10
N SER A 205 -18.16 13.71 -38.61
CA SER A 205 -19.08 13.32 -39.68
C SER A 205 -18.34 12.99 -40.99
N SER A 206 -18.49 11.75 -41.47
CA SER A 206 -18.07 11.34 -42.80
C SER A 206 -19.11 11.74 -43.85
N SER A 207 -18.77 12.69 -44.73
CA SER A 207 -19.53 12.96 -45.96
C SER A 207 -19.15 11.93 -47.03
N GLY A 208 -20.10 11.08 -47.41
CA GLY A 208 -19.95 10.15 -48.52
C GLY A 208 -20.00 10.84 -49.87
N SER A 209 -18.98 10.65 -50.70
CA SER A 209 -18.98 11.00 -52.12
C SER A 209 -18.96 9.72 -52.96
N SER A 210 -20.10 9.35 -53.54
CA SER A 210 -20.19 8.26 -54.51
C SER A 210 -19.72 8.75 -55.88
N SER A 211 -18.64 8.18 -56.41
CA SER A 211 -18.21 8.37 -57.80
C SER A 211 -18.33 7.03 -58.53
N GLY A 212 -19.34 6.89 -59.38
CA GLY A 212 -19.53 5.74 -60.27
C GLY A 212 -18.78 5.94 -61.58
N GLY A 213 -17.76 5.11 -61.83
CA GLY A 213 -17.02 5.05 -63.09
C GLY A 213 -16.96 3.59 -63.59
N GLY A 214 -17.50 3.35 -64.78
CA GLY A 214 -17.84 2.02 -65.29
C GLY A 214 -16.70 1.20 -65.89
N THR A 215 -17.03 -0.06 -66.20
CA THR A 215 -16.16 -0.97 -66.96
C THR A 215 -17.00 -1.79 -67.95
N ALA A 216 -16.79 -1.52 -69.23
CA ALA A 216 -17.34 -2.26 -70.35
C ALA A 216 -16.60 -3.59 -70.57
N LYS A 217 -17.34 -4.66 -70.90
CA LYS A 217 -16.81 -5.95 -71.38
C LYS A 217 -16.39 -5.86 -72.85
N PRO A 218 -15.30 -6.51 -73.27
CA PRO A 218 -15.14 -6.93 -74.66
C PRO A 218 -15.67 -8.36 -74.90
N ARG A 219 -15.94 -8.60 -76.18
CA ARG A 219 -16.55 -9.79 -76.81
C ARG A 219 -15.70 -11.04 -76.75
#